data_AF-A0A944UGD9-F1
#
_entry.id   AF-A0A944UGD9-F1
#
_cell.length_a   1.000
_cell.length_b   1.000
_cell.length_c   1.000
_cell.angle_alpha   90.00
_cell.angle_beta   90.00
_cell.angle_gamma   90.00
#
_symmetry.space_group_name_H-M   'P 1'
#
loop_
_entity.id
_entity.type
_entity.pdbx_description
1 polymer ?
#
loop_
_entity_poly.entity_id
_entity_poly.type
_entity_poly.pdbx_seq_one_letter_code
_entity_poly.pdbx_strand_id
1 'polypeptide(L)' 'MGAVSSTLIAGVFLVNAGHAKPIGSVTQMSRIRLGKRDNPQSPFIKDFVPLTGLTDIEFGGWDIYEENCY' A
#
# COMPACT_ATOMS: atom_id res chain seq x y z
N MET A 1 15.74 8.58 9.79
CA MET A 1 14.91 7.74 8.89
C MET A 1 14.97 8.35 7.48
N GLY A 2 15.37 7.58 6.46
CA GLY A 2 15.49 8.09 5.08
C GLY A 2 14.17 8.50 4.41
N ALA A 3 14.25 9.31 3.35
CA ALA A 3 13.10 9.94 2.67
C ALA A 3 12.02 8.95 2.19
N VAL A 4 12.43 7.78 1.68
CA VAL A 4 11.47 6.76 1.21
C VAL A 4 10.72 6.13 2.38
N SER A 5 11.44 5.78 3.45
CA SER A 5 10.86 5.12 4.62
C SER A 5 9.90 6.04 5.37
N SER A 6 10.29 7.29 5.64
CA SER A 6 9.43 8.26 6.31
C SER A 6 8.18 8.59 5.48
N THR A 7 8.33 8.74 4.16
CA THR A 7 7.19 8.98 3.25
C THR A 7 6.25 7.78 3.17
N LEU A 8 6.78 6.55 3.16
CA LEU A 8 5.96 5.34 3.19
C LEU A 8 5.13 5.27 4.48
N ILE A 9 5.77 5.49 5.63
CA ILE A 9 5.13 5.48 6.96
C ILE A 9 4.02 6.53 7.01
N ALA A 10 4.33 7.79 6.67
CA ALA A 10 3.35 8.88 6.65
C ALA A 10 2.20 8.60 5.65
N GLY A 11 2.52 8.09 4.46
CA GLY A 11 1.54 7.77 3.43
C GLY A 11 0.56 6.68 3.88
N VAL A 12 1.05 5.63 4.54
CA VAL A 12 0.19 4.57 5.09
C VAL A 12 -0.72 5.12 6.19
N PHE A 13 -0.19 5.92 7.12
CA PHE A 13 -1.01 6.54 8.16
C PHE A 13 -2.09 7.48 7.60
N LEU A 14 -1.78 8.29 6.59
CA LEU A 14 -2.75 9.16 5.93
C LEU A 14 -3.85 8.39 5.20
N VAL A 15 -3.51 7.27 4.54
CA VAL A 15 -4.50 6.40 3.89
C VAL A 15 -5.39 5.73 4.93
N ASN A 16 -4.81 5.21 6.01
CA ASN A 16 -5.56 4.58 7.11
C ASN A 16 -6.50 5.57 7.81
N ALA A 17 -6.10 6.84 7.94
CA ALA A 17 -6.92 7.92 8.49
C ALA A 17 -7.97 8.46 7.50
N GLY A 18 -8.02 7.95 6.25
CA GLY A 18 -8.96 8.41 5.23
C GLY A 18 -8.65 9.78 4.63
N HIS A 19 -7.45 10.32 4.87
CA HIS A 19 -7.02 11.63 4.36
C HIS A 19 -6.32 11.54 3.00
N ALA A 20 -5.95 10.34 2.54
CA ALA A 20 -5.27 10.12 1.27
C ALA A 20 -5.73 8.83 0.58
N LYS A 21 -5.33 8.67 -0.69
CA LYS A 21 -5.49 7.44 -1.47
C LYS A 21 -4.10 6.86 -1.79
N PRO A 22 -3.93 5.53 -1.82
CA PRO A 22 -2.63 4.88 -2.07
C PRO A 22 -2.26 4.88 -3.57
N ILE A 23 -2.22 6.06 -4.19
CA ILE A 23 -1.97 6.24 -5.63
C ILE A 23 -0.57 5.71 -5.98
N GLY A 24 -0.50 4.93 -7.06
CA GLY A 24 0.73 4.26 -7.51
C GLY A 24 0.99 2.90 -6.84
N SER A 25 0.23 2.52 -5.81
CA SER A 25 0.35 1.19 -5.21
C SER A 25 -0.35 0.13 -6.08
N VAL A 26 0.44 -0.79 -6.62
CA VAL A 26 -0.06 -1.89 -7.46
C VAL A 26 -1.03 -2.78 -6.69
N THR A 27 -0.67 -3.19 -5.47
CA THR A 27 -1.50 -4.08 -4.66
C THR A 27 -2.84 -3.44 -4.29
N GLN A 28 -2.85 -2.13 -4.07
CA GLN A 28 -4.05 -1.41 -3.59
C GLN A 28 -4.96 -0.88 -4.71
N MET A 29 -4.41 -0.59 -5.89
CA MET A 29 -5.13 0.12 -6.97
C MET A 29 -5.08 -0.55 -8.34
N SER A 30 -4.16 -1.48 -8.60
CA SER A 30 -4.13 -2.17 -9.90
C SER A 30 -5.13 -3.32 -9.98
N ARG A 31 -5.47 -3.67 -11.22
CA ARG A 31 -6.40 -4.76 -11.55
C ARG A 31 -5.65 -5.89 -12.23
N ILE A 32 -6.06 -7.13 -11.99
CA ILE A 32 -5.45 -8.31 -12.60
C ILE A 32 -6.38 -8.84 -13.70
N ARG A 33 -5.85 -9.06 -14.90
CA ARG A 33 -6.62 -9.65 -16.00
C ARG A 33 -6.74 -11.16 -15.82
N LEU A 34 -7.96 -11.64 -15.78
CA LEU A 34 -8.33 -13.04 -15.62
C LEU A 34 -9.34 -13.44 -16.70
N GLY A 35 -9.59 -14.74 -16.80
CA GLY A 35 -10.58 -15.30 -17.72
C GLY A 35 -10.07 -15.51 -19.15
N LYS A 36 -10.88 -16.25 -19.92
CA LYS A 36 -10.66 -16.49 -21.34
C LYS A 36 -11.05 -15.26 -22.15
N ARG A 37 -10.70 -15.23 -23.43
CA ARG A 37 -10.89 -14.06 -24.33
C ARG A 37 -12.38 -13.67 -24.49
N ASP A 38 -13.28 -14.64 -24.33
CA ASP A 38 -14.73 -14.55 -24.44
C ASP A 38 -15.43 -14.12 -23.14
N ASN A 39 -14.77 -14.25 -21.98
CA ASN A 39 -15.28 -13.78 -20.69
C ASN A 39 -14.16 -13.09 -19.88
N PRO A 40 -13.76 -11.86 -20.27
CA PRO A 40 -12.68 -11.14 -19.61
C PRO A 40 -13.13 -10.66 -18.23
N GLN A 41 -12.36 -11.03 -17.21
CA GLN A 41 -12.50 -10.55 -15.84
C GLN A 41 -11.29 -9.67 -15.51
N SER A 42 -11.51 -8.59 -14.78
CA SER A 42 -10.42 -7.72 -14.36
C SER A 42 -10.71 -7.16 -12.98
N PRO A 43 -10.73 -7.94 -11.88
CA PRO A 43 -10.95 -7.41 -10.53
C PRO A 43 -9.74 -6.61 -10.02
N PHE A 44 -9.92 -5.83 -8.94
CA PHE A 44 -8.76 -5.29 -8.22
C PHE A 44 -7.96 -6.44 -7.60
N ILE A 45 -6.63 -6.27 -7.54
CA ILE A 45 -5.73 -7.30 -6.99
C ILE A 45 -6.11 -7.63 -5.54
N LYS A 46 -6.33 -6.60 -4.71
CA LYS A 46 -6.75 -6.75 -3.31
C LYS A 46 -8.11 -7.41 -3.09
N ASP A 47 -9.00 -7.37 -4.07
CA ASP A 47 -10.32 -8.01 -3.97
C ASP A 47 -10.27 -9.47 -4.47
N PHE A 48 -9.20 -9.83 -5.18
CA PHE A 48 -9.04 -11.15 -5.78
C PHE A 48 -8.20 -12.11 -4.90
N VAL A 49 -7.18 -11.59 -4.21
CA VAL A 49 -6.25 -12.38 -3.39
C VAL A 49 -6.34 -11.90 -1.93
N PRO A 50 -6.30 -12.78 -0.91
CA PRO A 50 -6.28 -12.36 0.47
C PRO A 50 -4.96 -11.63 0.79
N LEU A 51 -4.99 -10.31 0.71
CA LEU A 51 -3.89 -9.44 1.11
C LEU A 51 -4.22 -8.75 2.43
N THR A 52 -3.22 -8.63 3.29
CA THR A 52 -3.29 -7.86 4.53
C THR A 52 -3.61 -6.39 4.22
N GLY A 53 -4.46 -5.78 5.04
CA GLY A 53 -4.83 -4.37 4.89
C GLY A 53 -3.68 -3.44 5.27
N LEU A 54 -3.71 -2.20 4.76
CA LEU A 54 -2.75 -1.18 5.21
C LEU A 54 -2.91 -0.82 6.69
N THR A 55 -4.09 -1.07 7.27
CA THR A 55 -4.40 -0.90 8.70
C THR A 55 -3.68 -1.88 9.60
N ASP A 56 -3.22 -3.00 9.05
CA ASP A 56 -2.61 -4.09 9.80
C ASP A 56 -1.06 -4.03 9.74
N ILE A 57 -0.51 -2.94 9.16
CA ILE A 57 0.93 -2.73 9.03
C ILE A 57 1.46 -1.98 10.27
N GLU A 58 2.43 -2.59 10.95
CA GLU A 58 3.21 -1.95 12.00
C GLU A 58 4.63 -1.63 11.51
N PHE A 59 5.13 -0.45 11.87
CA PHE A 59 6.44 0.04 11.42
C PHE A 59 7.47 0.01 12.55
N GLY A 60 8.63 -0.57 12.25
CA GLY A 60 9.86 -0.45 13.02
C GLY A 60 11.04 -0.27 12.06
N GLY A 61 12.20 0.09 12.59
CA GLY A 61 13.39 0.25 11.76
C GLY A 61 14.60 0.75 12.54
N TRP A 62 15.70 0.93 11.80
CA TRP A 62 16.95 1.48 12.28
C TRP A 62 17.45 2.53 11.29
N ASP A 63 18.07 3.57 11.82
CA ASP A 63 18.80 4.57 11.04
C ASP A 63 20.08 4.93 11.81
N ILE A 64 21.12 5.40 11.11
CA ILE A 64 22.36 5.87 11.74
C ILE A 64 22.17 7.21 12.45
N TYR A 65 21.11 7.94 12.08
CA TYR A 65 20.71 9.19 12.72
C TYR A 65 19.64 8.93 13.77
N GLU A 66 19.75 9.62 14.92
CA GLU A 66 18.84 9.48 16.07
C GLU A 66 17.49 10.22 15.90
N GLU A 67 17.25 10.80 14.72
CA GLU A 67 16.03 11.54 14.42
C GLU A 67 14.81 10.61 14.29
N ASN A 68 13.65 11.11 14.72
CA ASN A 68 12.37 10.43 14.55
C ASN A 68 11.73 10.74 13.17
N CYS A 69 10.54 10.18 12.90
CA CYS A 69 9.84 10.32 11.61
C CYS A 69 8.80 11.45 11.56
N TYR A 70 8.87 12.43 12.47
CA TYR A 70 7.91 13.53 12.59
C TYR A 70 8.49 14.83 12.06
#